data_AF-W4GVK1-F1
#
_entry.id   AF-W4GVK1-F1
#
_cell.length_a   1.000
_cell.length_b   1.000
_cell.length_c   1.000
_cell.angle_alpha   90.00
_cell.angle_beta   90.00
_cell.angle_gamma   90.00
#
_symmetry.space_group_name_H-M   'P 1'
#
loop_
_entity.id
_entity.type
_entity.pdbx_description
1 polymer ?
#
loop_
_entity_poly.entity_id
_entity_poly.type
_entity_poly.pdbx_seq_one_letter_code
_entity_poly.pdbx_strand_id
1 'polypeptide(L)' 'MDKPKRQQRRYTNGERKACLNEFSATTGDWQARRDKILASRRHSRHATLGGQGLQELIPFKDEPLA' A
#
# COMPACT_ATOMS: atom_id res chain seq x y z
N MET A 1 30.23 5.19 -27.15
CA MET A 1 28.76 5.21 -27.40
C MET A 1 28.12 5.93 -26.23
N ASP A 2 27.87 7.23 -26.37
CA ASP A 2 27.20 8.01 -25.32
C ASP A 2 25.72 7.66 -25.27
N LYS A 3 25.23 7.25 -24.09
CA LYS A 3 23.81 6.95 -23.91
C LYS A 3 23.01 8.26 -23.99
N PRO A 4 21.89 8.31 -24.74
CA PRO A 4 21.09 9.51 -24.84
C PRO A 4 20.57 9.92 -23.45
N LYS A 5 20.67 11.21 -23.13
CA LYS A 5 20.12 11.77 -21.89
C LYS A 5 18.61 11.54 -21.88
N ARG A 6 18.13 10.79 -20.88
CA ARG A 6 16.70 10.51 -20.69
C ARG A 6 15.97 11.83 -20.45
N GLN A 7 15.18 12.26 -21.44
CA GLN A 7 14.42 13.50 -21.34
C GLN A 7 13.29 13.31 -20.34
N GLN A 8 13.36 14.03 -19.22
CA GLN A 8 12.33 13.99 -18.18
C GLN A 8 11.15 14.84 -18.64
N ARG A 9 10.02 14.20 -18.94
CA ARG A 9 8.77 14.89 -19.22
C ARG A 9 8.01 15.14 -17.93
N ARG A 10 7.54 16.37 -17.72
CA ARG A 10 6.62 16.68 -16.63
C ARG A 10 5.28 15.99 -16.89
N TYR A 11 4.71 15.40 -15.86
CA TYR A 11 3.33 14.92 -15.91
C TYR A 11 2.37 16.10 -16.14
N THR A 12 1.35 15.84 -16.93
CA THR A 12 0.16 16.67 -17.07
C THR A 12 -0.73 16.54 -15.83
N ASN A 13 -1.69 17.46 -15.66
CA ASN A 13 -2.64 17.36 -14.55
C ASN A 13 -3.51 16.10 -14.68
N GLY A 14 -3.93 15.74 -15.90
CA GLY A 14 -4.67 14.51 -16.18
C GLY A 14 -3.92 13.24 -15.76
N GLU A 15 -2.64 13.11 -16.12
CA GLU A 15 -1.80 11.96 -15.73
C GLU A 15 -1.65 11.86 -14.20
N ARG A 16 -1.53 13.00 -13.49
CA ARG A 16 -1.48 12.99 -12.02
C ARG A 16 -2.78 12.50 -11.39
N LYS A 17 -3.94 12.97 -11.89
CA LYS A 17 -5.25 12.52 -11.40
C LYS A 17 -5.50 11.05 -11.69
N ALA A 18 -5.08 10.56 -12.86
CA ALA A 18 -5.18 9.15 -13.21
C ALA A 18 -4.37 8.28 -12.23
N CYS A 19 -3.11 8.65 -11.98
CA CYS A 19 -2.26 7.96 -11.01
C CYS A 19 -2.86 7.96 -9.58
N LEU A 20 -3.43 9.10 -9.15
CA LEU A 20 -4.12 9.19 -7.86
C LEU A 20 -5.37 8.31 -7.78
N ASN A 21 -6.15 8.24 -8.86
CA ASN A 21 -7.34 7.40 -8.94
C ASN A 21 -6.97 5.91 -8.91
N GLU A 22 -5.95 5.48 -9.65
CA GLU A 22 -5.44 4.10 -9.62
C GLU A 22 -4.96 3.70 -8.22
N PHE A 23 -4.24 4.60 -7.54
CA PHE A 23 -3.80 4.38 -6.17
C PHE A 23 -4.98 4.32 -5.18
N SER A 24 -5.96 5.21 -5.34
CA SER A 24 -7.16 5.25 -4.49
C SER A 24 -8.04 4.01 -4.68
N ALA A 25 -8.19 3.52 -5.92
CA ALA A 25 -8.87 2.27 -6.21
C ALA A 25 -8.16 1.08 -5.54
N THR A 26 -6.84 1.03 -5.63
CA THR A 26 -6.04 -0.05 -5.03
C THR A 26 -6.12 -0.07 -3.49
N THR A 27 -6.10 1.10 -2.85
CA THR A 27 -6.22 1.22 -1.38
C THR A 27 -7.63 0.92 -0.89
N GLY A 28 -8.67 1.37 -1.62
CA GLY A 28 -10.07 1.01 -1.33
C GLY A 28 -10.33 -0.49 -1.45
N ASP A 29 -9.83 -1.13 -2.51
CA ASP A 29 -9.94 -2.58 -2.71
C ASP A 29 -9.20 -3.37 -1.62
N TRP A 30 -8.03 -2.89 -1.18
CA TRP A 30 -7.30 -3.49 -0.07
C TRP A 30 -8.08 -3.40 1.23
N GLN A 31 -8.69 -2.25 1.52
CA GLN A 31 -9.49 -2.05 2.72
C GLN A 31 -10.75 -2.92 2.71
N ALA A 32 -11.45 -2.99 1.58
CA ALA A 32 -12.61 -3.88 1.42
C ALA A 32 -12.24 -5.37 1.61
N ARG A 33 -11.08 -5.79 1.09
CA ARG A 33 -10.54 -7.15 1.31
C ARG A 33 -10.21 -7.40 2.78
N ARG A 34 -9.60 -6.42 3.46
CA ARG A 34 -9.30 -6.47 4.89
C ARG A 34 -10.58 -6.67 5.71
N ASP A 35 -11.60 -5.87 5.46
CA ASP A 35 -12.87 -5.92 6.20
C ASP A 35 -13.58 -7.26 5.97
N LYS A 36 -13.57 -7.76 4.73
CA LYS A 36 -14.10 -9.09 4.41
C LYS A 36 -13.38 -10.22 5.16
N ILE A 37 -12.06 -10.12 5.33
CA ILE A 37 -11.29 -11.09 6.13
C ILE A 37 -11.68 -10.99 7.61
N LEU A 38 -11.69 -9.79 8.19
CA LEU A 38 -12.03 -9.60 9.61
C LEU A 38 -13.47 -10.00 9.95
N ALA A 39 -14.41 -9.80 9.02
CA ALA A 39 -15.80 -10.22 9.15
C ALA A 39 -15.97 -11.75 8.99
N SER A 40 -15.04 -12.42 8.30
CA SER A 40 -15.09 -13.87 8.08
C SER A 40 -14.89 -14.62 9.40
N ARG A 41 -15.74 -15.62 9.63
CA ARG A 41 -15.73 -16.46 10.82
C ARG A 41 -15.66 -17.93 10.41
N ARG A 42 -14.64 -18.65 10.87
CA ARG A 42 -14.45 -20.09 10.63
C ARG A 42 -14.37 -20.80 11.98
N HIS A 43 -15.12 -21.89 12.15
CA HIS A 43 -15.17 -22.66 13.41
C HIS A 43 -15.34 -21.75 14.63
N SER A 44 -16.37 -20.89 14.60
CA SER A 44 -16.71 -19.90 15.62
C SER A 44 -15.61 -18.87 15.98
N ARG A 45 -14.50 -18.80 15.23
CA ARG A 45 -13.41 -17.83 15.40
C ARG A 45 -13.31 -16.86 14.22
N HIS A 46 -13.04 -15.59 14.48
CA HIS A 46 -12.80 -14.60 13.43
C HIS A 46 -11.43 -14.84 12.77
N ALA A 47 -11.37 -14.62 11.46
CA ALA A 47 -10.09 -14.66 10.76
C ALA A 47 -9.26 -13.42 11.14
N THR A 48 -8.01 -13.65 11.50
CA THR A 48 -7.02 -12.60 11.74
C THR A 48 -6.26 -12.31 10.45
N LEU A 49 -5.77 -11.08 10.29
CA LEU A 49 -4.93 -10.70 9.14
C LEU A 49 -3.50 -11.28 9.20
N GLY A 50 -3.22 -12.12 10.21
CA GLY A 50 -1.93 -12.74 10.44
C GLY A 50 -2.05 -13.96 11.36
N GLY A 51 -1.41 -15.06 10.96
CA GLY A 51 -1.21 -16.29 11.74
C GLY A 51 0.18 -16.37 12.39
N GLN A 52 0.96 -15.28 12.33
CA GLN A 52 2.14 -15.04 13.14
C GLN A 52 1.96 -13.63 13.69
N GLY A 53 1.92 -13.51 15.01
CA GLY A 53 1.49 -12.30 15.71
C GLY A 53 2.27 -11.08 15.23
N LEU A 54 1.56 -9.97 15.02
CA LEU A 54 2.03 -8.57 15.08
C LEU A 54 3.55 -8.41 15.17
N GLN A 55 4.28 -8.82 14.14
CA GLN A 55 5.71 -8.56 14.06
C GLN A 55 5.81 -7.35 13.14
N GLU A 56 6.06 -6.19 13.73
CA GLU A 56 6.43 -5.01 12.96
C GLU A 56 7.64 -5.41 12.11
N LEU A 57 7.46 -5.44 10.79
CA LEU A 57 8.48 -5.88 9.84
C LEU A 57 9.73 -4.98 9.93
N ILE A 58 9.52 -3.73 10.34
CA ILE A 58 10.54 -2.72 10.55
C ILE A 58 10.16 -1.99 11.83
N PRO A 59 10.95 -2.09 12.91
CA PRO A 59 10.75 -1.27 14.09
C PRO A 59 10.89 0.20 13.68
N PHE A 60 9.86 1.01 13.95
CA PHE A 60 10.04 2.46 13.92
C PHE A 60 11.05 2.80 15.03
N LYS A 61 12.24 3.25 14.66
CA LYS A 61 13.14 3.87 15.62
C LYS A 61 12.67 5.31 15.80
N ASP A 62 12.21 5.65 17.00
CA ASP A 62 11.87 7.02 17.40
C ASP A 62 13.12 7.91 17.56
N GLU A 63 14.27 7.54 17.01
CA GLU A 63 15.49 8.35 17.06
C GLU A 63 15.40 9.42 15.95
N PRO A 64 15.19 10.71 16.29
CA PRO A 64 15.42 11.76 15.33
C PRO A 64 16.89 11.71 14.91
N LEU A 65 17.14 11.83 13.61
CA LEU A 65 18.49 11.99 13.07
C LEU A 65 19.12 13.23 13.75
N ALA A 66 20.02 12.98 14.70
CA ALA A 66 20.81 13.99 15.39
C ALA A 66 21.85 14.61 14.45
#